data_AF-A0AA47EPJ5-F1
#
_entry.id   AF-A0AA47EPJ5-F1
#
_cell.length_a   1.000
_cell.length_b   1.000
_cell.length_c   1.000
_cell.angle_alpha   90.00
_cell.angle_beta   90.00
_cell.angle_gamma   90.00
#
_symmetry.space_group_name_H-M   'P 1'
#
loop_
_entity.id
_entity.type
_entity.pdbx_description
1 polymer ?
#
loop_
_entity_poly.entity_id
_entity_poly.type
_entity_poly.pdbx_seq_one_letter_code
_entity_poly.pdbx_strand_id
1 'polypeptide(L)'
;MTLAFAQNDPFKTPHDMKQWLRLNQGITPYCVICNSQLSIRNLHSDRATHFMHGANSNCPFIAQASIAYAYLTSMPRTKNASAAVRTFVKDNLYGVFTRMRSLMPSLSWFEFHDCCVSAAHMKVWDLVNLPADLIPYVLLTCKGEFPVTNFRKEATFFFLEPNPSGGNFWMFPSQRKRLIYEVSGSNKLLTPHVINYNPATGVIISNIINIL
;
A
#
# COMPACT_ATOMS: atom_id res chain seq x y z
N MET A 1 7.92 -14.87 0.56
CA MET A 1 8.10 -13.47 0.10
C MET A 1 8.57 -13.53 -1.33
N THR A 2 7.85 -12.87 -2.25
CA THR A 2 8.02 -13.12 -3.69
C THR A 2 8.81 -12.04 -4.43
N LEU A 3 8.79 -10.77 -3.99
CA LEU A 3 9.39 -9.65 -4.73
C LEU A 3 10.51 -8.95 -3.94
N ALA A 4 11.54 -8.50 -4.65
CA ALA A 4 12.64 -7.67 -4.15
C ALA A 4 13.05 -6.60 -5.19
N PHE A 5 13.77 -5.57 -4.77
CA PHE A 5 14.40 -4.60 -5.67
C PHE A 5 15.92 -4.51 -5.40
N ALA A 6 16.69 -4.04 -6.37
CA ALA A 6 18.15 -3.91 -6.29
C ALA A 6 18.60 -2.72 -5.42
N GLN A 7 19.66 -2.89 -4.62
CA GLN A 7 20.21 -1.87 -3.73
C GLN A 7 20.40 -0.49 -4.40
N ASN A 8 20.80 -0.49 -5.66
CA ASN A 8 21.12 0.71 -6.44
C ASN A 8 20.03 1.09 -7.43
N ASP A 9 18.83 0.49 -7.35
CA ASP A 9 17.71 0.85 -8.21
C ASP A 9 16.97 2.07 -7.63
N PRO A 10 17.10 3.27 -8.26
CA PRO A 10 16.42 4.47 -7.79
C PRO A 10 14.89 4.36 -7.90
N PHE A 11 14.40 3.49 -8.78
CA PHE A 11 12.98 3.24 -9.02
C PHE A 11 12.46 2.05 -8.24
N LYS A 12 13.30 1.34 -7.46
CA LYS A 12 12.90 0.21 -6.61
C LYS A 12 11.97 -0.76 -7.34
N THR A 13 12.31 -1.11 -8.57
CA THR A 13 11.53 -1.93 -9.47
C THR A 13 11.37 -3.33 -8.86
N PRO A 14 10.14 -3.81 -8.63
CA PRO A 14 9.93 -5.12 -8.03
C PRO A 14 10.28 -6.23 -9.03
N HIS A 15 11.08 -7.19 -8.59
CA HIS A 15 11.45 -8.38 -9.34
C HIS A 15 11.10 -9.64 -8.54
N ASP A 16 10.48 -10.61 -9.22
CA ASP A 16 10.32 -11.95 -8.66
C ASP A 16 11.66 -12.71 -8.65
N MET A 17 11.72 -13.88 -8.00
CA MET A 17 12.96 -14.67 -7.93
C MET A 17 13.47 -15.10 -9.31
N LYS A 18 12.60 -15.43 -10.28
CA LYS A 18 13.02 -15.85 -11.62
C LYS A 18 13.62 -14.68 -12.41
N GLN A 19 13.06 -13.48 -12.27
CA GLN A 19 13.60 -12.25 -12.83
C GLN A 19 14.92 -11.87 -12.15
N TRP A 20 14.97 -12.01 -10.82
CA TRP A 20 16.16 -11.69 -10.03
C TRP A 20 17.38 -12.50 -10.44
N LEU A 21 17.22 -13.82 -10.54
CA LEU A 21 18.30 -14.72 -10.93
C LEU A 21 18.80 -14.45 -12.36
N ARG A 22 18.02 -13.79 -13.21
CA ARG A 22 18.43 -13.42 -14.57
C ARG A 22 19.10 -12.05 -14.65
N LEU A 23 18.61 -11.06 -13.89
CA LEU A 23 18.95 -9.66 -14.09
C LEU A 23 19.88 -9.08 -13.02
N ASN A 24 19.87 -9.64 -11.81
CA ASN A 24 20.45 -9.02 -10.62
C ASN A 24 21.43 -9.95 -9.88
N GLN A 25 22.14 -10.82 -10.61
CA GLN A 25 23.14 -11.71 -10.02
C GLN A 25 24.26 -10.90 -9.34
N GLY A 26 24.62 -11.28 -8.12
CA GLY A 26 25.65 -10.58 -7.33
C GLY A 26 25.20 -9.24 -6.72
N ILE A 27 23.97 -8.80 -6.97
CA ILE A 27 23.41 -7.58 -6.38
C ILE A 27 22.63 -7.95 -5.10
N THR A 28 22.73 -7.10 -4.08
CA THR A 28 22.00 -7.25 -2.81
C THR A 28 20.49 -6.97 -2.99
N PRO A 29 19.60 -7.92 -2.67
CA PRO A 29 18.16 -7.70 -2.70
C PRO A 29 17.66 -6.92 -1.49
N TYR A 30 16.67 -6.07 -1.72
CA TYR A 30 15.97 -5.30 -0.69
C TYR A 30 14.45 -5.52 -0.75
N CYS A 31 13.82 -5.46 0.41
CA CYS A 31 12.39 -5.70 0.57
C CYS A 31 11.54 -4.56 -0.01
N VAL A 32 10.65 -4.90 -0.93
CA VAL A 32 9.69 -3.96 -1.53
C VAL A 32 8.64 -3.40 -0.55
N ILE A 33 8.62 -3.88 0.70
CA ILE A 33 7.66 -3.47 1.73
C ILE A 33 8.34 -2.63 2.82
N CYS A 34 9.40 -3.15 3.45
CA CYS A 34 10.06 -2.50 4.58
C CYS A 34 11.43 -1.89 4.25
N ASN A 35 11.90 -2.00 3.00
CA ASN A 35 13.20 -1.49 2.57
C ASN A 35 14.42 -2.08 3.32
N SER A 36 14.26 -3.20 4.03
CA SER A 36 15.39 -3.89 4.65
C SER A 36 16.09 -4.79 3.63
N GLN A 37 17.39 -4.97 3.82
CA GLN A 37 18.16 -5.96 3.07
C GLN A 37 17.57 -7.37 3.26
N LEU A 38 17.61 -8.15 2.18
CA LEU A 38 17.18 -9.55 2.12
C LEU A 38 18.37 -10.45 1.83
N SER A 39 18.19 -11.73 2.10
CA SER A 39 19.07 -12.81 1.68
C SER A 39 18.36 -13.71 0.66
N ILE A 40 19.14 -14.38 -0.20
CA ILE A 40 18.63 -15.42 -1.08
C ILE A 40 18.92 -16.77 -0.42
N ARG A 41 17.86 -17.55 -0.17
CA ARG A 41 17.95 -18.91 0.39
C ARG A 41 17.83 -19.95 -0.71
N ASN A 42 18.44 -21.12 -0.49
CA ASN A 42 18.33 -22.30 -1.36
C ASN A 42 18.79 -22.03 -2.81
N LEU A 43 19.85 -21.26 -3.02
CA LEU A 43 20.41 -21.04 -4.36
C LEU A 43 21.08 -22.30 -4.93
N HIS A 44 21.59 -23.17 -4.05
CA HIS A 44 22.34 -24.38 -4.40
C HIS A 44 21.70 -25.65 -3.82
N SER A 45 20.38 -25.67 -3.64
CA SER A 45 19.66 -26.85 -3.15
C SER A 45 18.43 -27.16 -4.00
N ASP A 46 17.90 -28.37 -3.88
CA ASP A 46 16.70 -28.82 -4.61
C ASP A 46 15.41 -28.15 -4.11
N ARG A 47 15.51 -27.31 -3.08
CA ARG A 47 14.38 -26.56 -2.54
C ARG A 47 14.19 -25.27 -3.34
N ALA A 48 12.94 -24.81 -3.42
CA ALA A 48 12.62 -23.55 -4.08
C ALA A 48 13.46 -22.38 -3.50
N THR A 49 14.23 -21.74 -4.38
CA THR A 49 14.97 -20.51 -4.09
C THR A 49 14.00 -19.38 -3.79
N HIS A 50 14.22 -18.63 -2.72
CA HIS A 50 13.33 -17.54 -2.30
C HIS A 50 14.07 -16.45 -1.53
N PHE A 51 13.46 -15.26 -1.50
CA PHE A 51 13.95 -14.16 -0.67
C PHE A 51 13.57 -14.37 0.80
N MET A 52 14.49 -14.06 1.69
CA MET A 52 14.30 -14.22 3.13
C MET A 52 14.83 -12.99 3.89
N HIS A 53 14.02 -12.49 4.81
CA HIS A 53 14.45 -11.49 5.79
C HIS A 53 15.43 -12.10 6.81
N GLY A 54 16.26 -11.26 7.41
CA GLY A 54 17.04 -11.65 8.59
C GLY A 54 16.13 -12.00 9.79
N ALA A 55 16.72 -12.65 10.80
CA ALA A 55 16.05 -12.91 12.07
C ALA A 55 15.52 -11.60 12.69
N ASN A 56 14.38 -11.68 13.39
CA ASN A 56 13.74 -10.55 14.09
C ASN A 56 13.38 -9.36 13.19
N SER A 57 13.16 -9.57 11.89
CA SER A 57 12.73 -8.49 11.01
C SER A 57 11.34 -8.00 11.40
N ASN A 58 11.23 -6.68 11.61
CA ASN A 58 9.96 -5.99 11.83
C ASN A 58 9.20 -5.71 10.52
N CYS A 59 9.45 -6.48 9.48
CA CYS A 59 8.73 -6.33 8.23
C CYS A 59 7.24 -6.61 8.50
N PRO A 60 6.32 -5.70 8.15
CA PRO A 60 4.90 -5.90 8.41
C PRO A 60 4.31 -7.09 7.63
N PHE A 61 5.07 -7.65 6.69
CA PHE A 61 4.76 -8.88 5.96
C PHE A 61 5.05 -10.18 6.74
N ILE A 62 5.86 -10.12 7.79
CA ILE A 62 6.18 -11.25 8.65
C ILE A 62 5.10 -11.32 9.73
N ALA A 63 4.43 -12.48 9.84
CA ALA A 63 3.20 -12.66 10.62
C ALA A 63 3.32 -12.31 12.12
N GLN A 64 4.54 -12.26 12.66
CA GLN A 64 4.81 -12.00 14.08
C GLN A 64 5.20 -10.55 14.38
N ALA A 65 5.46 -9.72 13.36
CA ALA A 65 5.94 -8.34 13.54
C ALA A 65 5.06 -7.28 12.88
N SER A 66 3.82 -7.64 12.54
CA SER A 66 2.87 -6.77 11.84
C SER A 66 2.31 -5.69 12.76
N ILE A 67 3.11 -4.66 13.08
CA ILE A 67 2.53 -3.35 13.38
C ILE A 67 2.22 -2.71 12.03
N ALA A 68 1.10 -3.13 11.45
CA ALA A 68 0.58 -2.47 10.28
C ALA A 68 0.52 -0.97 10.58
N TYR A 69 0.99 -0.13 9.65
CA TYR A 69 0.93 1.34 9.76
C TYR A 69 1.89 2.03 10.74
N ALA A 70 2.89 1.35 11.28
CA ALA A 70 3.93 2.00 12.09
C ALA A 70 4.63 3.17 11.36
N TYR A 71 4.64 3.15 10.03
CA TYR A 71 5.18 4.25 9.23
C TYR A 71 4.24 5.46 9.12
N LEU A 72 2.92 5.28 9.25
CA LEU A 72 1.98 6.41 9.29
C LEU A 72 2.11 7.13 10.63
N THR A 73 2.31 6.42 11.74
CA THR A 73 2.42 7.02 13.08
C THR A 73 3.64 7.92 13.23
N SER A 74 4.74 7.66 12.52
CA SER A 74 5.95 8.51 12.54
C SER A 74 5.89 9.77 11.68
N MET A 75 4.79 10.02 10.96
CA MET A 75 4.68 11.17 10.06
C MET A 75 4.34 12.50 10.77
N PRO A 76 4.79 13.65 10.23
CA PRO A 76 4.41 14.98 10.71
C PRO A 76 2.90 15.18 10.69
N ARG A 77 2.36 15.73 11.79
CA ARG A 77 0.94 16.03 11.93
C ARG A 77 0.71 17.43 12.46
N THR A 78 -0.31 18.09 11.94
CA THR A 78 -0.83 19.33 12.47
C THR A 78 -2.34 19.28 12.37
N LYS A 79 -3.03 19.72 13.42
CA LYS A 79 -4.50 19.71 13.47
C LYS A 79 -5.04 20.37 12.21
N ASN A 80 -5.94 19.69 11.50
CA ASN A 80 -6.58 20.19 10.28
C ASN A 80 -5.64 20.43 9.08
N ALA A 81 -4.41 19.91 9.09
CA ALA A 81 -3.47 20.09 7.96
C ALA A 81 -4.05 19.58 6.63
N SER A 82 -4.91 18.57 6.67
CA SER A 82 -5.61 18.02 5.51
C SER A 82 -7.10 18.33 5.49
N ALA A 83 -7.52 19.51 5.98
CA ALA A 83 -8.92 19.92 5.98
C ALA A 83 -9.55 19.94 4.58
N ALA A 84 -8.84 20.50 3.59
CA ALA A 84 -9.29 20.53 2.19
C ALA A 84 -9.51 19.11 1.62
N VAL A 85 -8.64 18.18 2.00
CA VAL A 85 -8.72 16.77 1.56
C VAL A 85 -9.88 16.06 2.25
N ARG A 86 -10.11 16.34 3.54
CA ARG A 86 -11.28 15.84 4.24
C ARG A 86 -12.58 16.34 3.60
N THR A 87 -12.63 17.59 3.17
CA THR A 87 -13.76 18.14 2.39
C THR A 87 -13.89 17.43 1.05
N PHE A 88 -12.81 17.30 0.28
CA PHE A 88 -12.81 16.56 -0.98
C PHE A 88 -13.38 15.14 -0.83
N VAL A 89 -12.97 14.40 0.20
CA VAL A 89 -13.43 13.04 0.45
C VAL A 89 -14.92 13.01 0.76
N LYS A 90 -15.43 13.95 1.56
CA LYS A 90 -16.87 14.08 1.84
C LYS A 90 -17.66 14.32 0.55
N ASP A 91 -17.16 15.21 -0.30
CA ASP A 91 -17.83 15.59 -1.55
C ASP A 91 -17.72 14.48 -2.62
N ASN A 92 -16.79 13.54 -2.45
CA ASN A 92 -16.48 12.49 -3.44
C ASN A 92 -16.49 11.07 -2.85
N LEU A 93 -17.25 10.82 -1.77
CA LEU A 93 -17.24 9.54 -1.05
C LEU A 93 -17.39 8.32 -1.98
N TYR A 94 -18.32 8.40 -2.94
CA TYR A 94 -18.54 7.31 -3.89
C TYR A 94 -17.37 7.13 -4.87
N GLY A 95 -16.74 8.23 -5.32
CA GLY A 95 -15.55 8.17 -6.17
C GLY A 95 -14.36 7.51 -5.45
N VAL A 96 -14.14 7.89 -4.19
CA VAL A 96 -13.12 7.28 -3.33
C VAL A 96 -13.41 5.78 -3.14
N PHE A 97 -14.64 5.43 -2.78
CA PHE A 97 -15.06 4.04 -2.60
C PHE A 97 -14.88 3.19 -3.86
N THR A 98 -15.31 3.69 -5.03
CA THR A 98 -15.17 2.98 -6.30
C THR A 98 -13.70 2.80 -6.69
N ARG A 99 -12.84 3.79 -6.43
CA ARG A 99 -11.39 3.62 -6.60
C ARG A 99 -10.85 2.52 -5.70
N MET A 100 -11.23 2.47 -4.43
CA MET A 100 -10.82 1.38 -3.53
C MET A 100 -11.31 0.02 -4.03
N ARG A 101 -12.57 -0.06 -4.51
CA ARG A 101 -13.13 -1.28 -5.11
C ARG A 101 -12.44 -1.73 -6.39
N SER A 102 -11.86 -0.82 -7.16
CA SER A 102 -11.10 -1.21 -8.35
C SER A 102 -9.85 -2.02 -8.01
N LEU A 103 -9.30 -1.86 -6.80
CA LEU A 103 -8.19 -2.67 -6.27
C LEU A 103 -8.70 -3.93 -5.56
N MET A 104 -9.81 -3.81 -4.80
CA MET A 104 -10.43 -4.93 -4.12
C MET A 104 -11.92 -5.00 -4.46
N PRO A 105 -12.32 -5.72 -5.54
CA PRO A 105 -13.71 -5.76 -6.00
C PRO A 105 -14.73 -6.22 -4.95
N SER A 106 -14.28 -7.01 -3.99
CA SER A 106 -15.03 -7.54 -2.85
C SER A 106 -15.18 -6.58 -1.67
N LEU A 107 -14.56 -5.39 -1.70
CA LEU A 107 -14.70 -4.37 -0.66
C LEU A 107 -16.15 -3.89 -0.57
N SER A 108 -16.73 -4.04 0.62
CA SER A 108 -18.08 -3.56 0.93
C SER A 108 -18.08 -2.09 1.37
N TRP A 109 -19.26 -1.45 1.31
CA TRP A 109 -19.43 -0.08 1.83
C TRP A 109 -19.14 0.02 3.34
N PHE A 110 -19.49 -1.00 4.11
CA PHE A 110 -19.20 -1.05 5.55
C PHE A 110 -17.69 -1.11 5.81
N GLU A 111 -16.95 -1.90 5.05
CA GLU A 111 -15.48 -1.94 5.16
C GLU A 111 -14.84 -0.61 4.75
N PHE A 112 -15.40 0.08 3.75
CA PHE A 112 -14.98 1.44 3.41
C PHE A 112 -15.21 2.43 4.55
N HIS A 113 -16.38 2.36 5.20
CA HIS A 113 -16.66 3.15 6.40
C HIS A 113 -15.66 2.85 7.52
N ASP A 114 -15.37 1.56 7.78
CA ASP A 114 -14.36 1.17 8.78
C ASP A 114 -12.98 1.76 8.47
N CYS A 115 -12.56 1.75 7.20
CA CYS A 115 -11.32 2.40 6.78
C CYS A 115 -11.30 3.90 7.13
N CYS A 116 -12.42 4.60 6.91
CA CYS A 116 -12.55 6.02 7.26
C CYS A 116 -12.48 6.25 8.78
N VAL A 117 -13.11 5.38 9.59
CA VAL A 117 -13.06 5.43 11.05
C VAL A 117 -11.64 5.18 11.56
N SER A 118 -10.97 4.13 11.05
CA SER A 118 -9.57 3.84 11.39
C SER A 118 -8.65 4.99 11.02
N ALA A 119 -8.83 5.60 9.84
CA ALA A 119 -8.08 6.78 9.41
C ALA A 119 -8.26 7.97 10.36
N ALA A 120 -9.48 8.17 10.90
CA ALA A 120 -9.73 9.20 11.91
C ALA A 120 -9.01 8.90 13.25
N HIS A 121 -9.09 7.66 13.75
CA HIS A 121 -8.37 7.25 14.97
C HIS A 121 -6.85 7.42 14.84
N MET A 122 -6.31 7.15 13.65
CA MET A 122 -4.89 7.29 13.33
C MET A 122 -4.46 8.73 13.00
N LYS A 123 -5.40 9.70 13.07
CA LYS A 123 -5.18 11.10 12.71
C LYS A 123 -4.59 11.27 11.31
N VAL A 124 -5.04 10.45 10.34
CA VAL A 124 -4.63 10.56 8.92
C VAL A 124 -5.01 11.94 8.37
N TRP A 125 -6.14 12.48 8.79
CA TRP A 125 -6.63 13.81 8.39
C TRP A 125 -5.81 14.98 8.97
N ASP A 126 -4.89 14.70 9.90
CA ASP A 126 -3.94 15.68 10.43
C ASP A 126 -2.55 15.55 9.78
N LEU A 127 -2.36 14.60 8.84
CA LEU A 127 -1.11 14.49 8.10
C LEU A 127 -0.86 15.76 7.30
N VAL A 128 0.37 16.26 7.33
CA VAL A 128 0.78 17.42 6.55
C VAL A 128 0.93 17.02 5.07
N ASN A 129 0.42 17.85 4.16
CA ASN A 129 0.53 17.73 2.70
C ASN A 129 -0.18 16.52 2.05
N LEU A 130 -1.16 15.87 2.68
CA LEU A 130 -1.88 14.73 2.09
C LEU A 130 -2.60 15.13 0.79
N PRO A 131 -2.30 14.58 -0.40
CA PRO A 131 -3.03 14.90 -1.59
C PRO A 131 -4.26 13.99 -1.69
N ALA A 132 -5.32 14.55 -2.25
CA ALA A 132 -6.62 13.89 -2.39
C ALA A 132 -6.57 12.62 -3.24
N ASP A 133 -5.68 12.58 -4.23
CA ASP A 133 -5.48 11.44 -5.14
C ASP A 133 -4.95 10.19 -4.43
N LEU A 134 -4.22 10.35 -3.31
CA LEU A 134 -3.67 9.23 -2.55
C LEU A 134 -4.63 8.64 -1.52
N ILE A 135 -5.73 9.32 -1.22
CA ILE A 135 -6.67 8.90 -0.16
C ILE A 135 -7.17 7.46 -0.34
N PRO A 136 -7.65 7.01 -1.51
CA PRO A 136 -8.15 5.65 -1.66
C PRO A 136 -7.14 4.59 -1.21
N TYR A 137 -5.86 4.81 -1.54
CA TYR A 137 -4.77 3.89 -1.22
C TYR A 137 -4.40 3.97 0.25
N VAL A 138 -4.33 5.17 0.83
CA VAL A 138 -4.08 5.34 2.27
C VAL A 138 -5.19 4.67 3.09
N LEU A 139 -6.46 4.85 2.72
CA LEU A 139 -7.60 4.24 3.40
C LEU A 139 -7.58 2.71 3.33
N LEU A 140 -7.22 2.13 2.18
CA LEU A 140 -7.00 0.68 2.06
C LEU A 140 -5.90 0.21 2.99
N THR A 141 -4.85 1.03 3.18
CA THR A 141 -3.87 0.70 4.20
C THR A 141 -4.50 0.81 5.58
N CYS A 142 -5.28 1.81 5.99
CA CYS A 142 -5.74 1.98 7.38
C CYS A 142 -6.42 0.77 8.09
N LYS A 143 -6.81 -0.31 7.39
CA LYS A 143 -7.34 -1.54 7.98
C LYS A 143 -6.32 -2.67 7.91
N GLY A 144 -5.97 -3.22 9.08
CA GLY A 144 -4.95 -4.27 9.29
C GLY A 144 -5.05 -5.45 8.32
N GLU A 145 -6.20 -6.11 8.34
CA GLU A 145 -6.55 -7.20 7.45
C GLU A 145 -8.04 -7.12 7.12
N PHE A 146 -8.36 -7.40 5.87
CA PHE A 146 -9.71 -7.60 5.38
C PHE A 146 -10.01 -9.11 5.40
N PRO A 147 -10.93 -9.58 6.26
CA PRO A 147 -11.15 -11.00 6.48
C PRO A 147 -11.80 -11.67 5.27
N VAL A 148 -11.75 -13.00 5.24
CA VAL A 148 -12.47 -13.84 4.27
C VAL A 148 -13.97 -13.56 4.37
N THR A 149 -14.63 -13.46 3.22
CA THR A 149 -16.10 -13.32 3.13
C THR A 149 -16.63 -14.24 2.03
N ASN A 150 -17.95 -14.32 1.86
CA ASN A 150 -18.54 -15.07 0.74
C ASN A 150 -18.01 -14.63 -0.63
N PHE A 151 -17.66 -13.34 -0.77
CA PHE A 151 -17.16 -12.71 -1.98
C PHE A 151 -15.63 -12.55 -2.00
N ARG A 152 -14.94 -12.66 -0.85
CA ARG A 152 -13.48 -12.57 -0.72
C ARG A 152 -12.93 -13.91 -0.25
N LYS A 153 -12.33 -14.68 -1.16
CA LYS A 153 -11.88 -16.05 -0.87
C LYS A 153 -10.65 -16.12 0.05
N GLU A 154 -9.89 -15.04 0.14
CA GLU A 154 -8.64 -14.98 0.90
C GLU A 154 -8.58 -13.71 1.73
N ALA A 155 -8.05 -13.81 2.94
CA ALA A 155 -7.74 -12.62 3.74
C ALA A 155 -6.77 -11.74 2.95
N THR A 156 -7.04 -10.43 2.94
CA THR A 156 -6.33 -9.47 2.09
C THR A 156 -5.90 -8.26 2.91
N PHE A 157 -4.73 -7.71 2.64
CA PHE A 157 -4.25 -6.48 3.28
C PHE A 157 -3.37 -5.69 2.33
N PHE A 158 -3.17 -4.40 2.62
CA PHE A 158 -2.53 -3.46 1.70
C PHE A 158 -1.36 -2.72 2.35
N PHE A 159 -0.30 -2.52 1.57
CA PHE A 159 0.84 -1.66 1.94
C PHE A 159 1.18 -0.68 0.83
N LEU A 160 1.48 0.55 1.21
CA LEU A 160 2.14 1.48 0.30
C LEU A 160 3.62 1.13 0.20
N GLU A 161 4.24 1.33 -0.97
CA GLU A 161 5.68 1.09 -1.13
C GLU A 161 6.50 1.90 -0.10
N PRO A 162 7.68 1.44 0.35
CA PRO A 162 8.54 2.19 1.26
C PRO A 162 9.08 3.49 0.64
N ASN A 163 9.49 4.46 1.48
CA ASN A 163 10.08 5.71 0.98
C ASN A 163 11.43 5.44 0.28
N PRO A 164 11.81 6.18 -0.77
CA PRO A 164 13.18 6.19 -1.27
C PRO A 164 14.17 6.63 -0.17
N SER A 165 15.42 6.18 -0.27
CA SER A 165 16.50 6.57 0.65
C SER A 165 16.74 8.09 0.54
N GLY A 166 16.93 8.79 1.66
CA GLY A 166 17.13 10.25 1.67
C GLY A 166 16.05 11.08 2.37
N GLY A 167 15.06 10.44 3.00
CA GLY A 167 14.37 11.03 4.15
C GLY A 167 13.50 12.26 3.92
N ASN A 168 12.98 12.51 2.70
CA ASN A 168 11.98 13.55 2.49
C ASN A 168 10.58 12.93 2.37
N PHE A 169 9.70 13.43 3.23
CA PHE A 169 8.41 12.83 3.56
C PHE A 169 7.49 12.65 2.34
N TRP A 170 6.66 11.61 2.47
CA TRP A 170 5.34 11.43 1.86
C TRP A 170 4.88 12.67 1.05
N MET A 171 4.80 12.51 -0.29
CA MET A 171 3.97 13.30 -1.23
C MET A 171 4.48 14.65 -1.75
N PHE A 172 5.80 14.84 -1.89
CA PHE A 172 6.31 15.94 -2.70
C PHE A 172 6.34 15.56 -4.20
N PRO A 173 6.13 16.53 -5.12
CA PRO A 173 5.89 16.28 -6.54
C PRO A 173 7.01 15.51 -7.27
N SER A 174 8.23 15.47 -6.73
CA SER A 174 9.35 14.73 -7.31
C SER A 174 9.51 13.28 -6.78
N GLN A 175 8.79 12.87 -5.72
CA GLN A 175 8.99 11.56 -5.05
C GLN A 175 7.68 10.97 -4.48
N ARG A 176 6.60 10.94 -5.28
CA ARG A 176 5.32 10.33 -4.88
C ARG A 176 5.41 8.81 -4.82
N LYS A 177 4.56 8.19 -3.99
CA LYS A 177 4.32 6.74 -4.05
C LYS A 177 3.67 6.34 -5.35
N ARG A 178 4.28 5.39 -6.04
CA ARG A 178 3.84 4.83 -7.32
C ARG A 178 3.09 3.54 -7.16
N LEU A 179 3.40 2.76 -6.12
CA LEU A 179 2.85 1.42 -5.93
C LEU A 179 2.14 1.28 -4.59
N ILE A 180 1.02 0.57 -4.63
CA ILE A 180 0.39 -0.07 -3.50
C ILE A 180 0.43 -1.58 -3.74
N TYR A 181 0.82 -2.33 -2.73
CA TYR A 181 0.89 -3.77 -2.77
C TYR A 181 -0.32 -4.36 -2.07
N GLU A 182 -1.07 -5.17 -2.80
CA GLU A 182 -2.08 -6.07 -2.26
C GLU A 182 -1.41 -7.37 -1.84
N VAL A 183 -1.77 -7.88 -0.67
CA VAL A 183 -1.32 -9.18 -0.19
C VAL A 183 -2.52 -10.05 0.09
N SER A 184 -2.62 -11.18 -0.61
CA SER A 184 -3.73 -12.13 -0.48
C SER A 184 -3.23 -13.55 -0.21
N GLY A 185 -4.01 -14.27 0.60
CA GLY A 185 -3.88 -15.72 0.77
C GLY A 185 -2.84 -16.18 1.79
N SER A 186 -2.89 -17.47 2.11
CA SER A 186 -1.95 -18.13 3.03
C SER A 186 -0.50 -18.10 2.53
N ASN A 187 -0.32 -18.13 1.22
CA ASN A 187 0.98 -18.01 0.56
C ASN A 187 1.49 -16.56 0.47
N LYS A 188 0.67 -15.58 0.91
CA LYS A 188 0.97 -14.15 0.89
C LYS A 188 1.45 -13.70 -0.48
N LEU A 189 0.65 -13.98 -1.51
CA LEU A 189 0.92 -13.50 -2.85
C LEU A 189 0.89 -11.98 -2.81
N LEU A 190 1.96 -11.35 -3.31
CA LEU A 190 2.10 -9.91 -3.31
C LEU A 190 1.91 -9.38 -4.72
N THR A 191 0.84 -8.61 -4.91
CA THR A 191 0.41 -8.05 -6.20
C THR A 191 0.63 -6.54 -6.19
N PRO A 192 1.53 -6.00 -7.02
CA PRO A 192 1.71 -4.56 -7.16
C PRO A 192 0.58 -3.94 -7.99
N HIS A 193 0.03 -2.83 -7.51
CA HIS A 193 -0.91 -1.99 -8.24
C HIS A 193 -0.33 -0.59 -8.42
N VAL A 194 -0.44 -0.05 -9.64
CA VAL A 194 0.01 1.32 -9.94
C VAL A 194 -0.99 2.32 -9.37
N ILE A 195 -0.48 3.29 -8.63
CA ILE A 195 -1.25 4.40 -8.10
C ILE A 195 -1.68 5.32 -9.24
N ASN A 196 -2.98 5.43 -9.43
CA ASN A 196 -3.60 6.43 -10.29
C ASN A 196 -3.75 7.75 -9.52
N TYR A 197 -3.04 8.80 -9.97
CA TYR A 197 -3.03 10.15 -9.39
C TYR A 197 -4.19 11.04 -9.84
N ASN A 198 -5.13 10.53 -10.63
CA ASN A 198 -6.36 11.26 -10.91
C ASN A 198 -7.24 11.25 -9.66
N PRO A 199 -7.74 12.42 -9.21
CA PRO A 199 -8.65 12.51 -8.07
C PRO A 199 -9.82 11.54 -8.22
N ALA A 200 -10.16 10.85 -7.14
CA ALA A 200 -11.23 9.87 -7.14
C ALA A 200 -12.59 10.56 -7.03
N THR A 201 -13.07 11.13 -8.14
CA THR A 201 -14.38 11.80 -8.24
C THR A 201 -15.49 10.80 -8.55
N GLY A 202 -16.70 11.04 -8.03
CA GLY A 202 -17.88 10.19 -8.26
C GLY A 202 -18.95 10.94 -9.03
N VAL A 203 -19.27 10.49 -10.25
CA VAL A 203 -20.21 11.15 -11.19
C VAL A 203 -21.68 10.71 -10.97
N ILE A 204 -22.09 10.31 -9.76
CA ILE A 204 -23.49 9.88 -9.56
C ILE A 204 -24.42 11.09 -9.46
N ILE A 205 -24.01 12.16 -8.76
CA ILE A 205 -24.91 13.28 -8.51
C ILE A 205 -25.04 14.21 -9.73
N SER A 206 -23.96 14.44 -10.49
CA SER A 206 -24.02 15.33 -11.66
C SER A 206 -24.85 14.77 -12.82
N ASN A 207 -24.84 13.45 -13.03
CA ASN A 207 -25.59 12.85 -14.15
C ASN A 207 -27.07 12.68 -13.83
N ILE A 208 -27.45 12.49 -12.57
CA ILE A 208 -28.87 12.44 -12.17
C ILE A 208 -29.48 13.85 -12.11
N ILE A 209 -28.71 14.86 -11.66
CA ILE A 209 -29.18 16.27 -11.68
C ILE A 209 -29.37 16.78 -13.13
N ASN A 210 -28.62 16.27 -14.10
CA ASN A 210 -28.83 16.63 -15.51
C ASN A 210 -30.00 15.87 -16.18
N ILE A 211 -30.64 14.94 -15.47
CA ILE A 211 -31.79 14.14 -15.95
C ILE A 211 -33.07 14.47 -15.14
N LEU A 212 -32.97 15.17 -14.00
CA LEU A 212 -34.08 15.69 -13.19
C LEU A 212 -34.29 17.19 -13.44
#